data_AF-A0A3B9FID7-F1
#
_entry.id   AF-A0A3B9FID7-F1
#
_cell.length_a   1.000
_cell.length_b   1.000
_cell.length_c   1.000
_cell.angle_alpha   90.00
_cell.angle_beta   90.00
_cell.angle_gamma   90.00
#
_symmetry.space_group_name_H-M   'P 1'
#
loop_
_entity.id
_entity.type
_entity.pdbx_description
1 polymer ?
#
loop_
_entity_poly.entity_id
_entity_poly.type
_entity_poly.pdbx_seq_one_letter_code
_entity_poly.pdbx_strand_id
1 'polypeptide(L)'
;AEEPKSGLPFISPSQIQPHDFVIDLRTPDEAGLVTPGATRLALDQINTDLPLTGIVRVVLCCRSGQRAWVAAEKLSGFWPGAISLIAVGDPNFTEKEV
;
A
#
# COMPACT_ATOMS: atom_id res chain seq x y z
N ALA A 1 -12.51 -13.34 24.27
CA ALA A 1 -12.83 -12.90 22.91
C ALA A 1 -11.49 -12.56 22.26
N GLU A 2 -11.10 -13.26 21.18
CA GLU A 2 -9.93 -12.87 20.39
C GLU A 2 -10.26 -11.53 19.72
N GLU A 3 -9.54 -10.47 20.09
CA GLU A 3 -9.60 -9.20 19.36
C GLU A 3 -9.29 -9.50 17.88
N PRO A 4 -10.12 -9.07 16.92
CA PRO A 4 -9.86 -9.35 15.53
C PRO A 4 -8.51 -8.71 15.16
N LYS A 5 -7.53 -9.53 14.80
CA LYS A 5 -6.24 -9.13 14.19
C LYS A 5 -6.45 -8.57 12.77
N SER A 6 -7.42 -7.68 12.58
CA SER A 6 -7.79 -7.14 11.27
C SER A 6 -7.53 -5.63 11.19
N GLY A 7 -6.44 -5.17 11.79
CA GLY A 7 -5.92 -3.83 11.53
C GLY A 7 -5.23 -3.80 10.16
N LEU A 8 -5.25 -2.64 9.51
CA LEU A 8 -4.42 -2.35 8.35
C LEU A 8 -3.09 -1.75 8.85
N PRO A 9 -2.04 -2.55 9.13
CA PRO A 9 -0.81 -2.04 9.71
C PRO A 9 -0.11 -1.08 8.75
N PHE A 10 0.34 0.05 9.30
CA PHE A 10 1.29 0.92 8.62
C PHE A 10 2.69 0.36 8.80
N ILE A 11 3.40 0.18 7.70
CA ILE A 11 4.77 -0.31 7.66
C ILE A 11 5.69 0.72 6.97
N SER A 12 6.99 0.64 7.22
CA SER A 12 7.99 1.41 6.48
C SER A 12 8.32 0.74 5.13
N PRO A 13 8.80 1.48 4.12
CA PRO A 13 9.27 0.90 2.85
C PRO A 13 10.33 -0.19 2.99
N SER A 14 11.16 -0.13 4.05
CA SER A 14 12.15 -1.15 4.38
C SER A 14 11.57 -2.49 4.84
N GLN A 15 10.28 -2.54 5.19
CA GLN A 15 9.58 -3.76 5.62
C GLN A 15 8.87 -4.48 4.46
N ILE A 16 8.95 -3.94 3.24
CA ILE A 16 8.49 -4.61 2.02
C ILE A 16 9.33 -5.88 1.83
N GLN A 17 8.65 -6.99 1.64
CA GLN A 17 9.25 -8.29 1.37
C GLN A 17 9.21 -8.60 -0.14
N PRO A 18 10.13 -9.43 -0.66
CA PRO A 18 10.17 -9.77 -2.09
C PRO A 18 8.91 -10.42 -2.64
N HIS A 19 8.10 -11.07 -1.80
CA HIS A 19 6.86 -11.74 -2.18
C HIS A 19 5.61 -10.85 -2.02
N ASP A 20 5.79 -9.58 -1.65
CA ASP A 20 4.67 -8.66 -1.52
C ASP A 20 4.21 -8.15 -2.88
N PHE A 21 2.90 -8.10 -3.07
CA PHE A 21 2.34 -7.36 -4.17
C PHE A 21 2.20 -5.89 -3.79
N VAL A 22 3.13 -5.07 -4.26
CA VAL A 22 3.18 -3.64 -3.92
C VAL A 22 2.39 -2.84 -4.95
N ILE A 23 1.39 -2.09 -4.48
CA ILE A 23 0.59 -1.18 -5.30
C ILE A 23 0.92 0.26 -4.90
N ASP A 24 1.42 1.05 -5.85
CA ASP A 24 1.67 2.48 -5.67
C ASP A 24 0.50 3.30 -6.24
N LEU A 25 -0.22 3.99 -5.35
CA LEU A 25 -1.40 4.80 -5.67
C LEU A 25 -1.04 6.26 -6.01
N ARG A 26 0.25 6.60 -5.98
CA ARG A 26 0.73 7.92 -6.41
C ARG A 26 0.66 8.00 -7.94
N THR A 27 0.62 9.21 -8.49
CA THR A 27 0.79 9.39 -9.94
C THR A 27 2.27 9.45 -10.32
N PRO A 28 2.66 9.19 -11.58
CA PRO A 28 4.04 9.33 -12.02
C PRO A 28 4.61 10.74 -11.79
N ASP A 29 3.76 11.77 -11.93
CA ASP A 29 4.12 13.17 -11.68
C ASP A 29 4.32 13.48 -10.20
N GLU A 30 3.69 12.72 -9.30
CA GLU A 30 3.78 12.93 -7.86
C GLU A 30 5.10 12.38 -7.30
N ALA A 31 5.49 11.16 -7.70
CA ALA A 31 6.73 10.53 -7.28
C ALA A 31 7.06 9.31 -8.14
N GLY A 32 8.34 8.93 -8.14
CA GLY A 32 8.78 7.60 -8.58
C GLY A 32 8.15 6.47 -7.75
N LEU A 33 8.24 5.25 -8.26
CA LEU A 33 7.72 4.06 -7.57
C LEU A 33 8.38 3.90 -6.19
N VAL A 34 7.61 3.43 -5.21
CA VAL A 34 8.13 3.19 -3.84
C VAL A 34 9.19 2.07 -3.79
N THR A 35 9.13 1.12 -4.71
CA THR A 35 10.13 0.07 -4.93
C THR A 35 10.15 -0.30 -6.43
N PRO A 36 11.28 -0.76 -6.99
CA PRO A 36 11.35 -1.12 -8.41
C PRO A 36 10.32 -2.15 -8.88
N GLY A 37 9.81 -3.01 -7.98
CA GLY A 37 8.78 -4.02 -8.28
C GLY A 37 7.34 -3.56 -8.07
N ALA A 38 7.10 -2.29 -7.70
CA ALA A 38 5.76 -1.80 -7.43
C ALA A 38 4.95 -1.63 -8.72
N THR A 39 3.68 -2.02 -8.66
CA THR A 39 2.70 -1.78 -9.73
C THR A 39 1.98 -0.48 -9.44
N ARG A 40 2.00 0.46 -10.40
CA ARG A 40 1.24 1.71 -10.25
C ARG A 40 -0.20 1.49 -10.67
N LEU A 41 -1.14 1.80 -9.77
CA LEU A 41 -2.57 1.70 -10.01
C LEU A 41 -3.28 2.91 -9.42
N ALA A 42 -4.34 3.35 -10.06
CA ALA A 42 -5.29 4.29 -9.47
C ALA A 42 -6.32 3.56 -8.59
N LEU A 43 -7.00 4.32 -7.74
CA LEU A 43 -7.94 3.78 -6.74
C LEU A 43 -9.15 3.04 -7.38
N ASP A 44 -9.58 3.50 -8.55
CA ASP A 44 -10.63 2.88 -9.35
C ASP A 44 -10.22 1.51 -9.92
N GLN A 45 -8.92 1.30 -10.16
CA GLN A 45 -8.35 0.03 -10.63
C GLN A 45 -8.23 -1.05 -9.54
N ILE A 46 -8.55 -0.73 -8.28
CA ILE A 46 -8.60 -1.73 -7.20
C ILE A 46 -9.91 -2.51 -7.32
N ASN A 47 -9.88 -3.66 -7.97
CA ASN A 47 -11.06 -4.49 -8.24
C ASN A 47 -10.67 -5.98 -8.31
N THR A 48 -11.64 -6.84 -8.61
CA THR A 48 -11.47 -8.30 -8.64
C THR A 48 -10.56 -8.81 -9.75
N ASP A 49 -10.16 -7.96 -10.71
CA ASP A 49 -9.28 -8.34 -11.82
C ASP A 49 -7.79 -8.25 -11.44
N LEU A 50 -7.47 -7.82 -10.22
CA LEU A 50 -6.10 -7.81 -9.72
C LEU A 50 -5.50 -9.23 -9.70
N PRO A 51 -4.23 -9.41 -10.13
CA PRO A 51 -3.57 -10.71 -10.19
C PRO A 51 -3.11 -11.18 -8.79
N LEU A 52 -4.06 -11.44 -7.90
CA LEU A 52 -3.81 -11.75 -6.47
C LEU A 52 -3.65 -13.25 -6.20
N THR A 53 -3.70 -14.10 -7.22
CA THR A 53 -3.53 -15.56 -7.07
C THR A 53 -2.11 -15.87 -6.57
N GLY A 54 -2.03 -16.55 -5.42
CA GLY A 54 -0.75 -16.88 -4.78
C GLY A 54 -0.08 -15.72 -4.04
N ILE A 55 -0.69 -14.53 -4.04
CA ILE A 55 -0.21 -13.39 -3.26
C ILE A 55 -0.58 -13.59 -1.79
N VAL A 56 0.41 -13.47 -0.92
CA VAL A 56 0.23 -13.60 0.53
C VAL A 56 -0.07 -12.25 1.21
N ARG A 57 0.47 -11.17 0.65
CA ARG A 57 0.34 -9.81 1.20
C ARG A 57 0.33 -8.76 0.10
N VAL A 58 -0.62 -7.84 0.18
CA VAL A 58 -0.68 -6.63 -0.65
C VAL A 58 -0.23 -5.44 0.19
N VAL A 59 0.69 -4.64 -0.35
CA VAL A 59 1.18 -3.42 0.29
C VAL A 59 0.72 -2.21 -0.53
N LEU A 60 -0.11 -1.35 0.08
CA LEU A 60 -0.68 -0.18 -0.56
C LEU A 60 0.10 1.07 -0.14
N CYS A 61 0.67 1.76 -1.12
CA CYS A 61 1.50 2.93 -0.91
C CYS A 61 0.79 4.19 -1.42
N CYS A 62 0.80 5.25 -0.61
CA CYS A 62 0.56 6.60 -1.11
C CYS A 62 1.35 7.65 -0.30
N ARG A 63 1.19 8.94 -0.62
CA ARG A 63 1.90 10.02 0.08
C ARG A 63 1.51 10.15 1.56
N SER A 64 0.23 10.33 1.86
CA SER A 64 -0.27 10.62 3.22
C SER A 64 -0.97 9.44 3.92
N GLY A 65 -1.02 8.26 3.30
CA GLY A 65 -1.76 7.10 3.79
C GLY A 65 -3.27 7.09 3.45
N GLN A 66 -3.90 8.22 3.14
CA GLN A 66 -5.36 8.29 2.90
C GLN A 66 -5.82 7.44 1.72
N ARG A 67 -5.19 7.57 0.54
CA ARG A 67 -5.52 6.74 -0.63
C ARG A 67 -5.27 5.25 -0.36
N ALA A 68 -4.19 4.93 0.37
CA ALA A 68 -3.87 3.55 0.72
C ALA A 68 -4.95 2.94 1.61
N TRP A 69 -5.45 3.70 2.59
CA TRP A 69 -6.55 3.26 3.44
C TRP A 69 -7.84 2.99 2.64
N VAL A 70 -8.25 3.92 1.77
CA VAL A 70 -9.47 3.71 0.94
C VAL A 70 -9.31 2.50 0.00
N ALA A 71 -8.12 2.32 -0.59
CA ALA A 71 -7.84 1.16 -1.42
C ALA A 71 -7.88 -0.15 -0.61
N ALA A 72 -7.42 -0.11 0.63
CA ALA A 72 -7.39 -1.27 1.51
C ALA A 72 -8.79 -1.71 1.95
N GLU A 73 -9.66 -0.76 2.29
CA GLU A 73 -11.07 -1.04 2.59
C GLU A 73 -11.79 -1.64 1.37
N LYS A 74 -11.50 -1.14 0.18
CA LYS A 74 -12.06 -1.70 -1.06
C LYS A 74 -11.54 -3.11 -1.31
N LEU A 75 -10.24 -3.32 -1.15
CA LEU A 75 -9.58 -4.60 -1.35
C LEU A 75 -10.04 -5.66 -0.34
N SER A 76 -10.15 -5.31 0.95
CA SER A 76 -10.61 -6.22 2.00
C SER A 76 -12.06 -6.69 1.78
N GLY A 77 -12.86 -5.91 1.04
CA GLY A 77 -14.21 -6.27 0.65
C GLY A 77 -14.31 -7.47 -0.29
N PHE A 78 -13.25 -7.81 -1.04
CA PHE A 78 -13.26 -8.93 -2.00
C PHE A 78 -12.04 -9.85 -1.94
N TRP A 79 -10.99 -9.48 -1.21
CA TRP A 79 -9.77 -10.29 -1.09
C TRP A 79 -9.43 -10.54 0.39
N PRO A 80 -9.32 -11.83 0.82
CA PRO A 80 -9.14 -12.18 2.22
C PRO A 80 -7.67 -12.19 2.70
N GLY A 81 -6.73 -11.77 1.86
CA GLY A 81 -5.30 -11.83 2.19
C GLY A 81 -4.83 -10.67 3.08
N ALA A 82 -3.55 -10.70 3.47
CA ALA A 82 -2.99 -9.69 4.34
C ALA A 82 -2.79 -8.36 3.60
N ILE A 83 -3.21 -7.25 4.21
CA ILE A 83 -3.04 -5.91 3.66
C ILE A 83 -2.14 -5.10 4.58
N SER A 84 -1.21 -4.31 4.04
CA SER A 84 -0.39 -3.36 4.79
C SER A 84 -0.32 -2.04 4.06
N LEU A 85 -0.15 -0.93 4.79
CA LEU A 85 -0.18 0.42 4.26
C LEU A 85 1.19 1.08 4.39
N ILE A 86 1.54 1.94 3.44
CA ILE A 86 2.71 2.80 3.51
C ILE A 86 2.26 4.24 3.25
N ALA A 87 2.61 5.14 4.17
CA ALA A 87 2.61 6.57 3.94
C ALA A 87 4.07 7.00 3.73
N VAL A 88 4.43 7.31 2.48
CA VAL A 88 5.83 7.65 2.14
C VAL A 88 6.20 9.05 2.62
N GLY A 89 5.22 9.91 2.87
CA GLY A 89 5.44 11.32 3.15
C GLY A 89 5.86 12.09 1.90
N ASP A 90 6.05 13.39 2.07
CA ASP A 90 6.63 14.25 1.05
C ASP A 90 8.17 14.13 1.13
N PRO A 91 8.87 13.75 0.04
CA PRO A 91 10.34 13.66 0.05
C PRO A 91 11.01 15.01 0.30
N ASN A 92 10.26 16.12 0.17
CA ASN A 92 10.74 17.48 0.43
C ASN A 92 10.58 17.92 1.89
N PHE A 93 9.98 17.09 2.76
CA PHE A 93 10.01 17.31 4.20
C PHE A 93 11.26 16.65 4.79
N THR A 94 12.43 17.20 4.45
CA THR A 94 13.56 17.12 5.38
C THR A 94 13.17 17.92 6.61
N GLU A 95 12.88 17.21 7.70
CA GLU A 95 12.96 17.74 9.05
C GLU A 95 14.26 18.54 9.15
N LYS A 96 14.15 19.85 9.30
CA LYS A 96 15.21 20.63 9.92
C LYS A 96 15.34 20.10 11.35
N GLU A 97 16.25 19.17 11.55
CA GLU A 97 16.74 18.79 12.87
C GLU A 97 17.39 20.02 13.53
N VAL A 98 16.85 20.33 14.72
CA VAL A 98 17.39 21.03 15.91
C VAL A 98 18.24 22.31 15.78
#